data_AF-A0A352DZ35-F1
#
_entry.id   AF-A0A352DZ35-F1
#
_cell.length_a   1.000
_cell.length_b   1.000
_cell.length_c   1.000
_cell.angle_alpha   90.00
_cell.angle_beta   90.00
_cell.angle_gamma   90.00
#
_symmetry.space_group_name_H-M   'P 1'
#
loop_
_entity.id
_entity.type
_entity.pdbx_description
1 polymer ?
#
loop_
_entity_poly.entity_id
_entity_poly.type
_entity_poly.pdbx_seq_one_letter_code
_entity_poly.pdbx_strand_id
1 'polypeptide(L)'
;LRCVNNRFLKFALRARDGFAVLEARAEAVVRGRVRRGSVQMTLEFTGADVAGRRLDSAQLGAYLDDLERFCAQRGLPLPATTDALLGLPGVVVERVIDGSLADRAWPVVSRALALALDALD
;
A
#
# COMPACT_ATOMS: atom_id res chain seq x y z
N LEU A 1 -8.53 -5.78 -18.05
CA LEU A 1 -9.37 -6.87 -17.51
C LEU A 1 -9.59 -7.88 -18.64
N ARG A 2 -9.48 -9.19 -18.38
CA ARG A 2 -9.73 -10.22 -19.40
C ARG A 2 -10.87 -11.11 -18.95
N CYS A 3 -11.88 -11.28 -19.80
CA CYS A 3 -13.02 -12.18 -19.55
C CYS A 3 -12.99 -13.30 -20.61
N VAL A 4 -12.99 -14.56 -20.19
CA VAL A 4 -13.12 -15.71 -21.11
C VAL A 4 -14.36 -16.54 -20.75
N ASN A 5 -15.10 -16.99 -21.76
CA ASN A 5 -16.38 -17.69 -21.57
C ASN A 5 -16.15 -19.05 -20.91
N ASN A 6 -16.60 -19.20 -19.67
CA ASN A 6 -16.42 -20.40 -18.86
C ASN A 6 -17.74 -20.71 -18.13
N ARG A 7 -18.03 -21.99 -17.92
CA ARG A 7 -19.31 -22.46 -17.36
C ARG A 7 -19.57 -21.95 -15.93
N PHE A 8 -18.50 -21.67 -15.18
CA PHE A 8 -18.54 -21.16 -13.80
C PHE A 8 -17.78 -19.84 -13.70
N LEU A 9 -18.22 -18.93 -12.81
CA LEU A 9 -17.48 -17.70 -12.53
C LEU A 9 -16.16 -18.03 -11.83
N LYS A 10 -15.04 -17.71 -12.47
CA LYS A 10 -13.72 -17.76 -11.83
C LYS A 10 -13.15 -16.35 -11.79
N PHE A 11 -12.88 -15.83 -10.60
CA PHE A 11 -12.19 -14.55 -10.43
C PHE A 11 -10.76 -14.82 -9.97
N ALA A 12 -9.80 -14.10 -10.53
CA ALA A 12 -8.43 -14.12 -10.07
C ALA A 12 -7.89 -12.68 -10.07
N LEU A 13 -7.45 -12.21 -8.90
CA LEU A 13 -6.81 -10.91 -8.75
C LEU A 13 -5.29 -11.10 -8.66
N ARG A 14 -4.56 -10.51 -9.61
CA ARG A 14 -3.12 -10.29 -9.46
C ARG A 14 -2.89 -8.87 -8.94
N ALA A 15 -2.41 -8.76 -7.72
CA ALA A 15 -2.03 -7.49 -7.12
C ALA A 15 -0.63 -7.59 -6.51
N ARG A 16 0.08 -6.47 -6.37
CA ARG A 16 1.33 -6.39 -5.59
C ARG A 16 1.06 -6.64 -4.10
N ASP A 17 2.12 -7.01 -3.36
CA ASP A 17 2.05 -7.44 -1.97
C ASP A 17 1.17 -6.54 -1.07
N GLY A 18 0.24 -7.19 -0.35
CA GLY A 18 -0.71 -6.59 0.59
C GLY A 18 -2.03 -6.08 0.01
N PHE A 19 -2.20 -5.99 -1.31
CA PHE A 19 -3.51 -5.73 -1.93
C PHE A 19 -4.35 -6.99 -2.19
N ALA A 20 -3.81 -8.18 -1.91
CA ALA A 20 -4.54 -9.45 -2.01
C ALA A 20 -5.80 -9.47 -1.12
N VAL A 21 -5.81 -8.70 -0.01
CA VAL A 21 -6.99 -8.54 0.86
C VAL A 21 -8.20 -7.95 0.10
N LEU A 22 -7.98 -7.21 -0.98
CA LEU A 22 -9.05 -6.67 -1.81
C LEU A 22 -9.67 -7.71 -2.76
N GLU A 23 -9.08 -8.91 -2.90
CA GLU A 23 -9.55 -9.94 -3.83
C GLU A 23 -11.00 -10.34 -3.54
N ALA A 24 -11.32 -10.67 -2.29
CA ALA A 24 -12.67 -11.07 -1.89
C ALA A 24 -13.71 -9.95 -2.13
N ARG A 25 -13.32 -8.68 -1.91
CA ARG A 25 -14.20 -7.54 -2.16
C ARG A 25 -14.40 -7.30 -3.66
N ALA A 26 -13.34 -7.41 -4.46
CA ALA A 26 -13.41 -7.28 -5.91
C ALA A 26 -14.25 -8.41 -6.53
N GLU A 27 -14.09 -9.65 -6.06
CA GLU A 27 -14.89 -10.78 -6.49
C GLU A 27 -16.39 -10.55 -6.26
N ALA A 28 -16.77 -10.01 -5.09
CA ALA A 28 -18.17 -9.71 -4.77
C ALA A 28 -18.78 -8.70 -5.75
N VAL A 29 -18.04 -7.66 -6.13
CA VAL A 29 -18.47 -6.66 -7.13
C VAL A 29 -18.61 -7.30 -8.51
N VAL A 30 -17.61 -8.09 -8.93
CA VAL A 30 -17.62 -8.77 -10.24
C VAL A 30 -18.77 -9.76 -10.33
N ARG A 31 -19.04 -10.55 -9.28
CA ARG A 31 -20.14 -11.51 -9.23
C ARG A 31 -21.52 -10.85 -9.33
N GLY A 32 -21.63 -9.58 -8.92
CA GLY A 32 -22.85 -8.79 -9.11
C GLY A 32 -23.16 -8.48 -10.57
N ARG A 33 -22.14 -8.38 -11.44
CA ARG A 33 -22.28 -8.02 -12.86
C ARG A 33 -22.10 -9.21 -13.81
N VAL A 34 -21.13 -10.09 -13.55
CA VAL A 34 -20.76 -11.22 -14.40
C VAL A 34 -21.22 -12.53 -13.75
N ARG A 35 -22.20 -13.20 -14.34
CA ARG A 35 -22.74 -14.48 -13.82
C ARG A 35 -21.99 -15.73 -14.28
N ARG A 36 -21.27 -15.66 -15.40
CA ARG A 36 -20.58 -16.78 -16.05
C ARG A 36 -19.33 -16.26 -16.76
N GLY A 37 -18.22 -17.00 -16.70
CA GLY A 37 -16.94 -16.58 -17.29
C GLY A 37 -15.76 -16.61 -16.32
N SER A 38 -14.54 -16.55 -16.83
CA SER A 38 -13.35 -16.33 -16.01
C SER A 38 -12.89 -14.89 -16.18
N VAL A 39 -12.86 -14.13 -15.09
CA VAL A 39 -12.39 -12.74 -15.05
C VAL A 39 -11.01 -12.71 -14.41
N GLN A 40 -10.01 -12.29 -15.18
CA GLN A 40 -8.67 -11.98 -14.68
C GLN A 40 -8.51 -10.46 -14.56
N MET A 41 -8.21 -10.02 -13.34
CA MET A 41 -7.91 -8.63 -13.03
C MET A 41 -6.46 -8.52 -12.58
N THR A 42 -5.72 -7.60 -13.19
CA THR A 42 -4.41 -7.17 -12.70
C THR A 42 -4.57 -5.77 -12.12
N LEU A 43 -4.17 -5.60 -10.87
CA LEU A 43 -4.23 -4.34 -10.15
C LEU A 43 -2.80 -3.84 -9.92
N GLU A 44 -2.46 -2.79 -10.65
CA GLU A 44 -1.18 -2.11 -10.55
C GLU A 44 -1.40 -0.73 -9.94
N PHE A 45 -0.76 -0.49 -8.80
CA PHE A 45 -0.71 0.82 -8.19
C PHE A 45 0.62 1.48 -8.55
N THR A 46 0.56 2.57 -9.30
CA THR A 46 1.73 3.39 -9.64
C THR A 46 1.70 4.65 -8.78
N GLY A 47 2.61 4.75 -7.81
CA GLY A 47 2.74 5.92 -6.93
C GLY A 47 3.93 5.77 -5.98
N ALA A 48 4.58 6.89 -5.66
CA ALA A 48 5.74 6.92 -4.76
C ALA A 48 5.43 6.38 -3.34
N ASP A 49 4.15 6.35 -2.96
CA ASP A 49 3.68 6.00 -1.62
C ASP A 49 3.28 4.51 -1.46
N VAL A 50 3.43 3.71 -2.52
CA VAL A 50 2.92 2.32 -2.60
C VAL A 50 4.03 1.28 -2.43
N ALA A 51 5.29 1.67 -2.61
CA ALA A 51 6.45 0.83 -2.36
C ALA A 51 7.64 1.75 -2.11
N GLY A 52 7.70 2.32 -0.91
CA GLY A 52 8.71 3.28 -0.55
C GLY A 52 9.17 3.05 0.87
N ARG A 53 10.50 2.99 1.04
CA ARG A 53 11.13 3.26 2.34
C ARG A 53 10.52 4.55 2.87
N ARG A 54 9.82 4.45 4.00
CA ARG A 54 9.25 5.61 4.67
C ARG A 54 10.08 5.90 5.91
N LEU A 55 10.24 7.17 6.22
CA LEU A 55 10.80 7.59 7.49
C LEU A 55 9.72 7.51 8.57
N ASP A 56 9.99 6.78 9.64
CA ASP A 56 9.19 6.87 10.85
C ASP A 56 9.53 8.20 11.55
N SER A 57 8.69 9.21 11.33
CA SER A 57 8.87 10.54 11.90
C SER A 57 8.77 10.56 13.42
N ALA A 58 8.01 9.64 14.03
CA ALA A 58 7.89 9.56 15.48
C ALA A 58 9.18 9.00 16.09
N GLN A 59 9.70 7.92 15.50
CA GLN A 59 10.97 7.34 15.93
C GLN A 59 12.15 8.29 15.68
N LEU A 60 12.17 8.98 14.53
CA LEU A 60 13.18 9.99 14.22
C LEU A 60 13.13 11.17 15.21
N GLY A 61 11.93 11.63 15.58
CA GLY A 61 11.73 12.67 16.59
C GLY A 61 12.29 12.26 17.94
N ALA A 62 12.01 11.04 18.40
CA ALA A 62 12.56 10.52 19.65
C ALA A 62 14.10 10.51 19.66
N TYR A 63 14.73 10.10 18.56
CA TYR A 63 16.20 10.13 18.44
C TYR A 63 16.77 11.55 18.46
N LEU A 64 16.10 12.51 17.82
CA LEU A 64 16.49 13.91 17.84
C LEU A 64 16.39 14.51 19.25
N ASP A 65 15.30 14.25 19.95
CA ASP A 65 15.08 14.72 21.32
C ASP A 65 16.12 14.15 22.29
N ASP A 66 16.47 12.87 22.15
CA ASP A 66 17.48 12.22 22.99
C ASP A 66 18.89 12.73 22.68
N LEU A 67 19.18 13.03 21.42
CA LEU A 67 20.44 13.64 20.99
C LEU A 67 20.61 15.05 21.54
N GLU A 68 19.57 15.88 21.44
CA GLU A 68 19.56 17.23 22.01
C GLU A 68 19.77 17.19 23.52
N ARG A 69 19.05 16.30 24.22
CA ARG A 69 19.21 16.12 25.67
C ARG A 69 20.63 15.67 26.04
N PHE A 70 21.21 14.74 25.29
CA PHE A 70 22.58 14.27 25.51
C PHE A 70 23.62 15.39 25.33
N CYS A 71 23.51 16.15 24.25
CA CYS A 71 24.39 17.28 23.98
C CYS A 71 24.29 18.36 25.06
N ALA A 72 23.07 18.73 25.46
CA ALA A 72 22.82 19.71 26.52
C ALA A 72 23.44 19.29 27.87
N GLN A 73 23.29 18.01 28.25
CA GLN A 73 23.86 17.48 29.50
C GLN A 73 25.39 17.46 29.52
N ARG A 74 26.02 17.32 28.36
CA ARG A 74 27.47 17.20 28.23
C ARG A 74 28.16 18.49 27.78
N GLY A 75 27.40 19.56 27.54
CA GLY A 75 27.93 20.81 26.97
C GLY A 75 28.53 20.61 25.57
N LEU A 76 28.04 19.62 24.82
CA LEU A 76 28.51 19.33 23.47
C LEU A 76 27.65 20.09 22.45
N PRO A 77 28.24 20.53 21.32
CA PRO A 77 27.45 21.08 20.23
C PRO A 77 26.55 20.01 19.60
N LEU A 78 25.38 20.41 19.11
CA LEU A 78 24.55 19.56 18.26
C LEU A 78 25.29 19.25 16.95
N PRO A 79 25.20 18.01 16.42
CA PRO A 79 25.81 17.68 15.14
C PRO A 79 25.15 18.46 13.99
N ALA A 80 25.98 18.89 13.03
CA ALA A 80 25.54 19.68 11.88
C ALA A 80 24.74 18.89 10.84
N THR A 81 24.84 17.56 10.88
CA THR A 81 24.08 16.66 10.00
C THR A 81 23.46 15.52 10.79
N THR A 82 22.31 15.06 10.32
CA THR A 82 21.52 13.98 10.93
C THR A 82 21.45 12.73 10.06
N ASP A 83 22.30 12.65 9.02
CA ASP A 83 22.35 11.51 8.08
C ASP A 83 22.60 10.17 8.81
N ALA A 84 23.39 10.20 9.89
CA ALA A 84 23.65 9.02 10.72
C ALA A 84 22.38 8.46 11.38
N LEU A 85 21.36 9.30 11.63
CA LEU A 85 20.08 8.83 12.19
C LEU A 85 19.27 8.03 11.17
N LEU A 86 19.42 8.30 9.87
CA LEU A 86 18.73 7.55 8.81
C LEU A 86 19.21 6.09 8.72
N GLY A 87 20.40 5.80 9.23
CA GLY A 87 20.94 4.44 9.30
C GLY A 87 20.49 3.65 10.54
N LEU A 88 19.77 4.27 11.48
CA LEU A 88 19.37 3.62 12.71
C LEU A 88 18.20 2.63 12.48
N PRO A 89 18.22 1.48 13.18
CA PRO A 89 17.12 0.52 13.11
C PRO A 89 15.82 1.20 13.56
N GLY A 90 14.77 1.05 12.74
CA GLY A 90 13.45 1.63 12.99
C GLY A 90 13.22 3.03 12.42
N VAL A 91 14.24 3.73 11.91
CA VAL A 91 14.05 5.05 11.27
C VAL A 91 13.58 4.90 9.83
N VAL A 92 14.20 3.98 9.09
CA VAL A 92 13.76 3.59 7.75
C VAL A 92 12.92 2.34 7.87
N VAL A 93 11.61 2.51 7.69
CA VAL A 93 10.66 1.40 7.72
C VAL A 93 10.24 1.06 6.29
N GLU A 94 10.21 -0.25 6.01
CA GLU A 94 9.51 -0.73 4.83
C GLU A 94 8.01 -0.63 5.09
N ARG A 95 7.32 0.13 4.24
CA ARG A 95 5.86 0.18 4.29
C ARG A 95 5.32 -1.19 3.88
N VAL A 96 4.89 -1.96 4.86
CA VAL A 96 3.99 -3.09 4.62
C VAL A 96 2.62 -2.48 4.30
N ILE A 97 2.05 -2.85 3.15
CA ILE A 97 0.67 -2.50 2.82
C ILE A 97 -0.23 -3.23 3.84
N ASP A 98 -0.85 -2.47 4.73
CA ASP A 98 -1.74 -2.97 5.76
C ASP A 98 -3.22 -2.90 5.32
N GLY A 99 -4.12 -3.49 6.12
CA GLY A 99 -5.56 -3.44 5.86
C GLY A 99 -6.10 -2.00 5.79
N SER A 100 -5.52 -1.07 6.56
CA SER A 100 -5.95 0.35 6.57
C SER A 100 -5.69 1.04 5.23
N LEU A 101 -4.56 0.75 4.59
CA LEU A 101 -4.22 1.30 3.28
C LEU A 101 -5.08 0.66 2.18
N ALA A 102 -5.31 -0.66 2.26
CA ALA A 102 -6.24 -1.34 1.36
C ALA A 102 -7.65 -0.75 1.45
N ASP A 103 -8.14 -0.45 2.65
CA ASP A 103 -9.43 0.20 2.87
C ASP A 103 -9.48 1.61 2.27
N ARG A 104 -8.44 2.42 2.45
CA ARG A 104 -8.34 3.75 1.83
C ARG A 104 -8.27 3.70 0.30
N ALA A 105 -7.65 2.66 -0.25
CA ALA A 105 -7.52 2.46 -1.70
C ALA A 105 -8.82 1.95 -2.34
N TRP A 106 -9.67 1.24 -1.60
CA TRP A 106 -10.85 0.56 -2.12
C TRP A 106 -11.83 1.46 -2.90
N PRO A 107 -12.16 2.70 -2.48
CA PRO A 107 -13.06 3.56 -3.25
C PRO A 107 -12.56 3.85 -4.67
N VAL A 108 -11.24 4.03 -4.83
CA VAL A 108 -10.62 4.27 -6.15
C VAL A 108 -10.62 2.98 -6.98
N VAL A 109 -10.27 1.85 -6.35
CA VAL A 109 -10.24 0.53 -6.99
C VAL A 109 -11.63 0.09 -7.45
N SER A 110 -12.64 0.23 -6.61
CA SER A 110 -14.02 -0.15 -6.93
C SER A 110 -14.60 0.68 -8.07
N ARG A 111 -14.30 1.99 -8.12
CA ARG A 111 -14.68 2.85 -9.23
C ARG A 111 -13.99 2.43 -10.54
N ALA A 112 -12.68 2.19 -10.50
CA ALA A 112 -11.93 1.72 -11.67
C ALA A 112 -12.43 0.35 -12.16
N LEU A 113 -12.77 -0.55 -11.23
CA LEU A 113 -13.37 -1.84 -11.53
C LEU A 113 -14.74 -1.69 -12.20
N ALA A 114 -15.61 -0.83 -11.68
CA ALA A 114 -16.92 -0.57 -12.29
C ALA A 114 -16.78 -0.05 -13.73
N LEU A 115 -15.90 0.94 -13.96
CA LEU A 115 -15.63 1.46 -15.30
C LEU A 115 -15.07 0.39 -16.26
N ALA A 116 -14.19 -0.47 -15.76
CA ALA A 116 -13.63 -1.56 -16.56
C ALA A 116 -14.66 -2.66 -16.88
N LEU A 117 -15.65 -2.88 -16.01
CA LEU A 117 -16.77 -3.78 -16.26
C LEU A 117 -17.78 -3.17 -17.23
N ASP A 118 -18.07 -1.87 -17.12
CA ASP A 118 -18.96 -1.14 -18.04
C ASP A 118 -18.37 -1.10 -19.46
N ALA A 119 -17.05 -1.05 -19.61
CA ALA A 119 -16.36 -1.12 -20.92
C ALA A 119 -16.29 -2.54 -21.51
N LEU A 120 -16.85 -3.54 -20.82
CA LEU A 120 -16.86 -4.94 -21.24
C LEU A 120 -18.23 -5.39 -21.78
N ASP A 121 -19.27 -4.58 -21.58
CA ASP A 121 -20.53 -4.61 -22.34
C ASP A 121 -20.32 -4.01 -23.75
#